data_AF-A0A382W069-F1
#
_entry.id   AF-A0A382W069-F1
#
_cell.length_a   1.000
_cell.length_b   1.000
_cell.length_c   1.000
_cell.angle_alpha   90.00
_cell.angle_beta   90.00
_cell.angle_gamma   90.00
#
_symmetry.space_group_name_H-M   'P 1'
#
loop_
_entity.id
_entity.type
_entity.pdbx_description
1 polymer ?
#
loop_
_entity_poly.entity_id
_entity_poly.type
_entity_poly.pdbx_seq_one_letter_code
_entity_poly.pdbx_strand_id
1 'polypeptide(L)' 'VHFTKLKLIGFKSFIESNELVIGPGTTGIVGPNGCGKSNLVDALRWVMGETAPSQMRGGAMEDVIFNGTD' A
#
# COMPACT_ATOMS: atom_id res chain seq x y z
N VAL A 1 2.51 -17.33 6.73
CA VAL A 1 2.75 -16.58 5.48
C VAL A 1 3.98 -15.71 5.69
N HIS A 2 4.98 -15.78 4.80
CA HIS A 2 6.17 -14.93 4.88
C HIS A 2 6.26 -14.09 3.61
N PHE A 3 6.13 -12.78 3.75
CA PHE A 3 6.28 -11.86 2.63
C PHE A 3 7.76 -11.56 2.43
N THR A 4 8.27 -11.76 1.21
CA THR A 4 9.65 -11.43 0.83
C THR A 4 9.72 -10.16 -0.02
N LYS A 5 8.59 -9.78 -0.62
CA LYS A 5 8.48 -8.65 -1.53
C LYS A 5 7.04 -8.17 -1.62
N LEU A 6 6.86 -6.86 -1.74
CA LEU A 6 5.60 -6.21 -2.08
C LEU A 6 5.83 -5.39 -3.35
N LYS A 7 5.06 -5.66 -4.41
CA LYS A 7 5.08 -4.90 -5.66
C LYS A 7 3.78 -4.13 -5.80
N LEU A 8 3.87 -2.84 -6.12
CA LEU A 8 2.76 -1.90 -6.16
C LEU A 8 2.78 -1.18 -7.51
N ILE A 9 1.63 -1.14 -8.17
CA ILE A 9 1.41 -0.40 -9.41
C ILE A 9 -0.03 0.11 -9.37
N GLY A 10 -0.23 1.41 -9.63
CA GLY A 10 -1.55 2.04 -9.61
C GLY A 10 -2.28 1.94 -8.27
N PHE A 11 -1.58 1.72 -7.15
CA PHE A 11 -2.19 1.59 -5.82
C PHE A 11 -2.07 2.90 -5.05
N LYS A 12 -3.18 3.62 -4.88
CA LYS A 12 -3.21 4.93 -4.22
C LYS A 12 -2.10 5.84 -4.75
N SER A 13 -1.22 6.32 -3.88
CA SER A 13 -0.09 7.20 -4.26
C SER A 13 1.02 6.51 -5.07
N PHE A 14 0.99 5.19 -5.27
CA PHE A 14 1.99 4.44 -6.05
C PHE A 14 1.53 4.28 -7.50
N ILE A 15 1.70 5.33 -8.29
CA ILE A 15 1.32 5.36 -9.71
C ILE A 15 2.24 4.44 -10.52
N GLU A 16 3.55 4.64 -10.35
CA GLU A 16 4.58 3.85 -11.01
C GLU A 16 4.83 2.53 -10.28
N SER A 17 5.56 1.63 -10.96
CA SER A 17 5.95 0.35 -10.36
C SER A 17 6.98 0.55 -9.26
N ASN A 18 6.58 0.28 -8.02
CA ASN A 18 7.46 0.27 -6.86
C ASN A 18 7.57 -1.14 -6.28
N GLU A 19 8.78 -1.50 -5.88
CA GLU A 19 9.08 -2.78 -5.24
C GLU A 19 9.71 -2.55 -3.87
N LEU A 20 9.07 -3.10 -2.84
CA LEU A 20 9.59 -3.12 -1.47
C LEU A 20 10.07 -4.54 -1.17
N VAL A 21 11.37 -4.70 -0.92
CA VAL A 21 11.95 -5.96 -0.44
C VAL A 21 11.73 -6.04 1.07
N ILE A 22 11.21 -7.18 1.54
CA ILE A 22 11.02 -7.48 2.96
C ILE A 22 12.08 -8.51 3.34
N GLY A 23 13.16 -8.00 3.94
CA GLY A 23 14.30 -8.79 4.37
C GLY A 23 14.04 -9.52 5.69
N PRO A 24 14.94 -10.44 6.09
CA PRO A 24 14.87 -11.09 7.39
C PRO A 24 14.97 -10.07 8.53
N GLY A 25 14.28 -10.34 9.64
CA GLY A 25 14.24 -9.46 10.81
C GLY A 25 13.17 -8.37 10.70
N THR A 26 13.50 -7.16 11.16
CA THR A 26 12.55 -6.03 11.23
C THR A 26 12.82 -5.03 10.12
N THR A 27 11.86 -4.84 9.22
CA THR A 27 11.92 -3.82 8.15
C THR A 27 11.22 -2.54 8.61
N GLY A 28 11.97 -1.44 8.72
CA GLY A 28 11.42 -0.12 9.04
C GLY A 28 11.02 0.66 7.78
N ILE A 29 9.87 1.34 7.83
CA ILE A 29 9.36 2.20 6.75
C ILE A 29 9.41 3.65 7.23
N VAL A 30 10.19 4.50 6.56
CA VAL A 30 10.42 5.92 6.94
C VAL A 30 10.29 6.85 5.73
N GLY A 31 10.09 8.15 6.00
CA GLY A 31 9.92 9.17 4.97
C GLY A 31 9.01 10.33 5.41
N PRO A 32 8.94 11.43 4.65
CA PRO A 32 8.11 12.60 4.98
C PRO A 32 6.61 12.29 5.09
N ASN A 33 5.85 13.16 5.76
CA ASN A 33 4.39 13.04 5.77
C ASN A 33 3.83 13.21 4.34
N GLY A 34 2.82 12.42 4.00
CA GLY A 34 2.25 12.41 2.65
C GLY A 34 2.98 11.54 1.61
N CYS A 35 4.18 11.01 1.89
CA CYS A 35 4.95 10.23 0.90
C CYS A 35 4.46 8.79 0.65
N GLY A 36 3.26 8.42 1.13
CA GLY A 36 2.66 7.10 0.87
C GLY A 36 3.03 5.97 1.83
N LYS A 37 3.77 6.22 2.93
CA LYS A 37 4.15 5.17 3.91
C LYS A 37 2.98 4.30 4.38
N SER A 38 1.88 4.93 4.82
CA SER A 38 0.70 4.20 5.30
C SER A 38 0.01 3.42 4.19
N ASN A 39 0.18 3.82 2.92
CA ASN A 39 -0.40 3.10 1.78
C ASN A 39 0.31 1.75 1.55
N LEU A 40 1.56 1.58 2.00
CA LEU A 40 2.21 0.25 2.02
C LEU A 40 1.48 -0.71 2.96
N VAL A 41 1.04 -0.22 4.12
CA VAL A 41 0.29 -1.03 5.10
C VAL A 41 -1.10 -1.38 4.56
N ASP A 42 -1.79 -0.42 3.93
CA ASP A 42 -3.06 -0.69 3.27
C ASP A 42 -2.91 -1.74 2.16
N ALA A 43 -1.88 -1.63 1.32
CA ALA A 43 -1.65 -2.61 0.27
C ALA A 43 -1.43 -4.02 0.84
N LEU A 44 -0.68 -4.14 1.95
CA LEU A 44 -0.53 -5.40 2.66
C LEU A 44 -1.88 -5.94 3.15
N ARG A 45 -2.73 -5.11 3.76
CA ARG A 45 -4.08 -5.51 4.19
C ARG A 45 -4.93 -5.99 3.02
N TRP A 46 -4.91 -5.26 1.92
CA TRP A 46 -5.67 -5.59 0.72
C TRP A 46 -5.28 -6.94 0.13
N VAL A 47 -3.97 -7.21 -0.04
CA VAL A 47 -3.51 -8.50 -0.56
C VAL A 47 -3.72 -9.65 0.43
N MET A 48 -3.91 -9.36 1.72
CA MET A 48 -4.32 -10.32 2.74
C MET A 48 -5.84 -10.55 2.76
N GLY A 49 -6.61 -9.89 1.89
CA GLY A 49 -8.05 -10.11 1.74
C GLY A 49 -8.94 -9.12 2.49
N GLU A 50 -8.42 -7.95 2.89
CA GLU A 50 -9.27 -6.87 3.42
C GLU A 50 -10.27 -6.39 2.35
N THR A 51 -11.55 -6.36 2.71
CA THR A 51 -12.66 -5.98 1.81
C THR A 51 -13.47 -4.79 2.33
N ALA A 52 -13.18 -4.28 3.52
CA ALA A 52 -13.86 -3.12 4.08
C ALA A 52 -13.17 -1.81 3.63
N PRO A 53 -13.85 -0.94 2.85
CA PRO A 53 -13.28 0.35 2.42
C PRO A 53 -12.79 1.22 3.56
N SER A 54 -13.49 1.20 4.71
CA SER A 54 -13.13 1.97 5.90
C SER A 54 -11.78 1.55 6.49
N GLN A 55 -11.47 0.24 6.47
CA GLN A 55 -10.17 -0.28 6.92
C GLN A 55 -9.04 0.05 5.95
N MET A 56 -9.42 0.32 4.70
CA MET A 56 -8.58 0.76 3.61
C MET A 56 -8.55 2.29 3.47
N ARG A 57 -9.13 3.06 4.40
CA ARG A 57 -9.13 4.54 4.37
C ARG A 57 -9.70 5.10 3.05
N GLY A 58 -10.70 4.43 2.49
CA GLY A 58 -11.47 4.84 1.31
C GLY A 58 -12.97 4.84 1.60
N GLY A 59 -13.75 5.50 0.74
CA GLY A 59 -15.22 5.45 0.75
C GLY A 59 -15.78 4.24 0.01
N ALA A 60 -15.08 3.79 -1.03
CA ALA A 60 -15.38 2.59 -1.81
C ALA A 60 -14.12 1.73 -2.01
N MET A 61 -14.26 0.47 -2.41
CA MET A 61 -13.08 -0.38 -2.62
C MET A 61 -12.27 0.05 -3.85
N GLU A 62 -12.91 0.72 -4.80
CA GLU A 62 -12.28 1.29 -5.98
C GLU A 62 -11.28 2.40 -5.63
N ASP A 63 -11.43 3.04 -4.47
CA ASP A 63 -10.53 4.12 -3.99
C ASP A 63 -9.11 3.65 -3.66
N VAL A 64 -8.87 2.33 -3.68
CA VAL A 64 -7.50 1.78 -3.59
C VAL A 64 -6.73 1.92 -4.89
N ILE A 65 -7.44 2.11 -6.01
CA ILE A 65 -6.87 2.35 -7.33
C ILE A 65 -6.56 3.84 -7.45
N PHE A 66 -5.38 4.17 -7.95
CA PHE A 66 -5.02 5.56 -8.23
C PHE A 66 -6.02 6.19 -9.21
N ASN A 67 -6.60 7.34 -8.85
CA ASN A 67 -7.61 8.04 -9.65
C ASN A 67 -7.25 9.51 -9.91
N GLY A 68 -5.96 9.85 -9.94
CA GLY A 68 -5.48 11.22 -10.16
C GLY A 68 -5.21 12.01 -8.87
N THR A 69 -4.61 13.18 -9.05
CA THR A 69 -4.47 14.21 -8.02
C THR A 69 -5.18 15.45 -8.55
N ASP A 70 -6.06 16.06 -7.76
CA ASP A 70 -6.56 17.41 -8.06
C ASP A 70 -5.42 18.44 -8.10
#